data_AF-A0AAW1LC25-F1
#
_entry.id   AF-A0AAW1LC25-F1
#
_cell.length_a   1.000
_cell.length_b   1.000
_cell.length_c   1.000
_cell.angle_alpha   90.00
_cell.angle_beta   90.00
_cell.angle_gamma   90.00
#
_symmetry.space_group_name_H-M   'P 1'
#
loop_
_entity.id
_entity.type
_entity.pdbx_description
1 polymer ?
#
loop_
_entity_poly.entity_id
_entity_poly.type
_entity_poly.pdbx_seq_one_letter_code
_entity_poly.pdbx_strand_id
1 'polypeptide(L)'
;METNMLSIQKLVGRKNYAVWKTQMKFYLIHEELGHLIEKIPSEGEATAGRKRDTKALNKIGLLVQPQCLIHLQNAKTIKAAWEVLTKAFEDKVINRRCTLLGKLFDKK
;
A
#
# COMPACT_ATOMS: atom_id res chain seq x y z
N MET A 1 -3.65 18.88 20.30
CA MET A 1 -4.44 17.88 19.56
C MET A 1 -3.62 16.60 19.57
N GLU A 2 -4.02 15.63 20.37
CA GLU A 2 -3.32 14.36 20.49
C GLU A 2 -3.40 13.63 19.15
N THR A 3 -2.31 13.67 18.38
CA THR A 3 -2.02 12.63 17.39
C THR A 3 -1.81 11.35 18.18
N ASN A 4 -2.90 10.68 18.54
CA ASN A 4 -2.86 9.33 19.05
C ASN A 4 -2.23 8.51 17.93
N MET A 5 -0.94 8.21 18.07
CA MET A 5 -0.18 7.44 17.10
C MET A 5 -0.80 6.05 17.06
N LEU A 6 -1.75 5.84 16.13
CA LEU A 6 -2.13 4.52 15.69
C LEU A 6 -0.80 3.78 15.46
N SER A 7 -0.53 2.75 16.27
CA SER A 7 0.72 2.00 16.21
C SER A 7 0.69 1.11 14.97
N ILE A 8 0.87 1.74 13.82
CA ILE A 8 0.96 1.10 12.52
C ILE A 8 2.38 0.60 12.40
N GLN A 9 2.53 -0.70 12.24
CA GLN A 9 3.85 -1.28 12.05
C GLN A 9 4.43 -0.77 10.74
N LYS A 10 5.74 -0.53 10.68
CA LYS A 10 6.39 -0.18 9.40
C LYS A 10 6.42 -1.37 8.46
N LEU A 11 6.36 -1.13 7.15
CA LEU A 11 6.49 -2.18 6.14
C LEU A 11 7.91 -2.77 6.16
N VAL A 12 8.01 -4.08 6.39
CA VAL A 12 9.26 -4.87 6.41
C VAL A 12 9.32 -5.78 5.15
N GLY A 13 8.70 -5.32 4.07
CA GLY A 13 8.53 -6.09 2.84
C GLY A 13 7.47 -7.18 2.97
N ARG A 14 7.67 -8.32 2.29
CA ARG A 14 6.66 -9.40 2.18
C ARG A 14 6.19 -9.96 3.53
N LYS A 15 7.07 -9.98 4.53
CA LYS A 15 6.82 -10.58 5.85
C LYS A 15 5.56 -10.07 6.53
N ASN A 16 5.27 -8.78 6.40
CA ASN A 16 4.10 -8.15 7.01
C ASN A 16 3.23 -7.37 6.02
N TYR A 17 3.43 -7.53 4.70
CA TYR A 17 2.73 -6.73 3.70
C TYR A 17 1.20 -6.84 3.80
N ALA A 18 0.65 -8.05 4.00
CA ALA A 18 -0.80 -8.24 4.09
C ALA A 18 -1.42 -7.48 5.29
N VAL A 19 -0.77 -7.55 6.45
CA VAL A 19 -1.21 -6.84 7.66
C VAL A 19 -1.02 -5.34 7.50
N TRP A 20 0.15 -4.92 7.02
CA TRP A 20 0.49 -3.53 6.76
C TRP A 20 -0.47 -2.88 5.78
N LYS A 21 -0.80 -3.55 4.68
CA LYS A 21 -1.74 -3.09 3.65
C LYS A 21 -3.10 -2.78 4.26
N THR A 22 -3.60 -3.68 5.11
CA THR A 22 -4.88 -3.49 5.82
C THR A 22 -4.81 -2.32 6.81
N GLN A 23 -3.77 -2.24 7.63
CA GLN A 23 -3.58 -1.14 8.58
C GLN A 23 -3.47 0.22 7.87
N MET A 24 -2.69 0.29 6.78
CA MET A 24 -2.51 1.49 5.99
C MET A 24 -3.80 1.92 5.31
N LYS A 25 -4.63 0.99 4.81
CA LYS A 25 -5.96 1.32 4.29
C LYS A 25 -6.83 2.00 5.35
N PHE A 26 -6.90 1.44 6.56
CA PHE A 26 -7.66 2.07 7.65
C PHE A 26 -7.12 3.45 8.00
N TYR A 27 -5.80 3.62 8.02
CA TYR A 27 -5.18 4.91 8.28
C TYR A 27 -5.53 5.97 7.21
N LEU A 28 -5.47 5.60 5.94
CA LEU A 28 -5.82 6.52 4.85
C LEU A 28 -7.30 6.85 4.85
N ILE A 29 -8.19 5.90 5.16
CA ILE A 29 -9.63 6.14 5.30
C ILE A 29 -9.91 7.10 6.47
N HIS A 30 -9.27 6.86 7.63
CA HIS A 30 -9.39 7.74 8.80
C HIS A 30 -8.95 9.19 8.51
N GLU A 31 -7.99 9.37 7.62
CA GLU A 31 -7.51 10.70 7.20
C GLU A 31 -8.29 11.30 6.03
N GLU A 32 -9.37 10.65 5.57
CA GLU A 32 -10.15 11.01 4.37
C GLU A 32 -9.32 10.99 3.06
N LEU A 33 -8.18 10.29 3.05
CA LEU A 33 -7.26 10.14 1.92
C LEU A 33 -7.46 8.82 1.16
N GLY A 34 -8.31 7.92 1.67
CA GLY A 34 -8.53 6.58 1.12
C GLY A 34 -8.98 6.56 -0.34
N HIS A 35 -9.70 7.57 -0.82
CA HIS A 35 -10.14 7.65 -2.21
C HIS A 35 -8.98 7.85 -3.21
N LEU A 36 -7.82 8.33 -2.75
CA LEU A 36 -6.67 8.64 -3.62
C LEU A 36 -5.90 7.38 -4.06
N ILE A 37 -6.02 6.27 -3.35
CA ILE A 37 -5.43 4.99 -3.79
C ILE A 37 -6.25 4.32 -4.90
N GLU A 38 -7.52 4.72 -5.07
CA GLU A 38 -8.42 4.15 -6.08
C GLU A 38 -8.49 5.03 -7.34
N LYS A 39 -8.58 6.35 -7.16
CA LYS A 39 -8.76 7.31 -8.26
C LYS A 39 -7.44 7.69 -8.92
N ILE A 40 -7.47 7.81 -10.24
CA ILE A 40 -6.41 8.51 -11.00
C ILE A 40 -6.70 10.00 -10.80
N PRO A 41 -5.70 10.84 -10.45
CA PRO A 41 -5.90 12.28 -10.42
C PRO A 41 -6.41 12.73 -11.79
N SER A 42 -7.64 13.24 -11.85
CA SER A 42 -8.17 13.80 -13.09
C SER A 42 -7.44 15.12 -13.36
N GLU A 43 -7.08 15.39 -14.61
CA GLU A 43 -6.22 16.54 -14.99
C GLU A 43 -6.81 17.92 -14.64
N GLY A 44 -8.02 17.99 -14.09
CA GLY A 44 -8.67 19.22 -13.61
C GLY A 44 -8.75 19.42 -12.09
N GLU A 45 -8.29 18.47 -11.26
CA GLU A 45 -8.35 18.65 -9.80
C GLU A 45 -7.25 19.62 -9.32
N ALA A 46 -7.70 20.84 -9.01
CA ALA A 46 -6.96 21.97 -8.47
C ALA A 46 -5.92 21.59 -7.39
N THR A 47 -4.93 22.47 -7.20
CA THR A 47 -3.83 22.45 -6.21
C THR A 47 -4.11 21.76 -4.86
N ALA A 48 -5.35 21.80 -4.34
CA ALA A 48 -5.80 21.06 -3.17
C ALA A 48 -5.68 19.53 -3.29
N GLY A 49 -6.04 18.94 -4.45
CA GLY A 49 -5.91 17.50 -4.72
C GLY A 49 -4.44 17.06 -4.68
N ARG A 50 -3.56 17.83 -5.31
CA ARG A 50 -2.11 17.58 -5.29
C ARG A 50 -1.51 17.64 -3.88
N LYS A 51 -1.93 18.61 -3.05
CA LYS A 51 -1.51 18.68 -1.64
C LYS A 51 -1.93 17.45 -0.84
N ARG A 52 -3.16 16.96 -1.05
CA ARG A 52 -3.66 15.74 -0.39
C ARG A 52 -2.89 14.50 -0.85
N ASP A 53 -2.62 14.39 -2.14
CA ASP A 53 -1.80 13.30 -2.71
C ASP A 53 -0.39 13.28 -2.14
N THR A 54 0.29 14.44 -2.08
CA THR A 54 1.61 14.56 -1.42
C THR A 54 1.56 14.19 0.06
N LYS A 55 0.52 14.64 0.81
CA LYS A 55 0.34 14.28 2.21
C LYS A 55 0.22 12.76 2.39
N ALA A 56 -0.55 12.12 1.52
CA ALA A 56 -0.81 10.69 1.56
C ALA A 56 0.46 9.88 1.18
N LEU A 57 1.19 10.32 0.15
CA LEU A 57 2.47 9.72 -0.24
C LEU A 57 3.51 9.81 0.88
N ASN A 58 3.63 10.96 1.54
CA ASN A 58 4.55 11.14 2.67
C ASN A 58 4.20 10.20 3.84
N LYS A 59 2.91 10.05 4.14
CA LYS A 59 2.42 9.10 5.16
C LYS A 59 2.84 7.65 4.83
N ILE A 60 2.69 7.23 3.56
CA ILE A 60 3.20 5.92 3.12
C ILE A 60 4.70 5.83 3.34
N GLY A 61 5.48 6.82 2.90
CA GLY A 61 6.93 6.83 3.06
C GLY A 61 7.38 6.70 4.52
N LEU A 62 6.71 7.39 5.45
CA LEU A 62 7.04 7.32 6.88
C LEU A 62 6.74 5.96 7.53
N LEU A 63 5.78 5.22 6.97
CA LEU A 63 5.34 3.91 7.44
C LEU A 63 6.01 2.75 6.67
N VAL A 64 7.09 3.02 5.94
CA VAL A 64 7.90 2.04 5.23
C VAL A 64 9.31 2.02 5.82
N GLN A 65 9.90 0.83 5.99
CA GLN A 65 11.29 0.75 6.46
C GLN A 65 12.28 1.20 5.37
N PRO A 66 13.46 1.74 5.74
CA PRO A 66 14.41 2.32 4.79
C PRO A 66 14.77 1.42 3.59
N GLN A 67 14.95 0.12 3.82
CA GLN A 67 15.30 -0.83 2.77
C GLN A 67 14.19 -1.03 1.72
N CYS A 68 12.94 -0.69 2.04
CA CYS A 68 11.81 -0.77 1.13
C CYS A 68 11.54 0.56 0.40
N LEU A 69 12.18 1.66 0.81
CA LEU A 69 12.01 2.98 0.17
C LEU A 69 12.52 3.01 -1.28
N ILE A 70 13.44 2.10 -1.65
CA ILE A 70 13.91 1.96 -3.04
C ILE A 70 12.76 1.71 -4.03
N HIS A 71 11.67 1.10 -3.58
CA HIS A 71 10.48 0.89 -4.40
C HIS A 71 9.66 2.18 -4.62
N LEU A 72 9.79 3.17 -3.73
CA LEU A 72 9.02 4.41 -3.76
C LEU A 72 9.74 5.58 -4.46
N GLN A 73 11.04 5.44 -4.76
CA GLN A 73 11.87 6.53 -5.30
C GLN A 73 11.29 7.21 -6.55
N ASN A 74 10.60 6.46 -7.41
CA ASN A 74 10.05 6.94 -8.68
C ASN A 74 8.54 7.23 -8.61
N ALA A 75 7.90 7.00 -7.46
CA ALA A 75 6.46 7.19 -7.32
C ALA A 75 6.13 8.67 -7.11
N LYS A 76 5.38 9.25 -8.06
CA LYS A 76 4.96 10.67 -8.02
C LYS A 76 3.56 10.88 -7.44
N THR A 77 2.77 9.82 -7.36
CA THR A 77 1.40 9.84 -6.81
C THR A 77 1.24 8.72 -5.80
N ILE A 78 0.30 8.88 -4.84
CA ILE A 78 0.03 7.82 -3.87
C ILE A 78 -0.42 6.53 -4.56
N LYS A 79 -1.21 6.64 -5.63
CA LYS A 79 -1.65 5.49 -6.42
C LYS A 79 -0.47 4.73 -7.01
N ALA A 80 0.47 5.43 -7.65
CA ALA A 80 1.67 4.80 -8.21
C ALA A 80 2.50 4.12 -7.10
N ALA A 81 2.67 4.78 -5.95
CA ALA A 81 3.34 4.18 -4.80
C ALA A 81 2.64 2.90 -4.32
N TRP A 82 1.32 2.93 -4.19
CA TRP A 82 0.49 1.81 -3.77
C TRP A 82 0.59 0.62 -4.71
N GLU A 83 0.54 0.87 -6.02
CA GLU A 83 0.66 -0.15 -7.07
C GLU A 83 2.04 -0.79 -7.08
N VAL A 84 3.11 0.01 -6.92
CA VAL A 84 4.48 -0.53 -6.88
C VAL A 84 4.70 -1.40 -5.64
N LEU A 85 4.24 -0.97 -4.47
CA LEU A 85 4.32 -1.77 -3.23
C LEU A 85 3.49 -3.06 -3.34
N THR A 86 2.29 -2.96 -3.92
CA THR A 86 1.43 -4.12 -4.24
C THR A 86 2.17 -5.09 -5.14
N LYS A 87 2.74 -4.62 -6.24
CA LYS A 87 3.48 -5.49 -7.18
C LYS A 87 4.72 -6.13 -6.56
N ALA A 88 5.43 -5.42 -5.69
CA ALA A 88 6.67 -5.90 -5.07
C ALA A 88 6.43 -6.94 -3.96
N PHE A 89 5.38 -6.73 -3.16
CA PHE A 89 5.20 -7.44 -1.89
C PHE A 89 3.91 -8.25 -1.77
N GLU A 90 2.95 -8.09 -2.67
CA GLU A 90 1.74 -8.91 -2.67
C GLU A 90 2.08 -10.31 -3.17
N ASP A 91 2.23 -11.21 -2.21
CA ASP A 91 2.45 -12.62 -2.45
C ASP A 91 1.17 -13.25 -3.03
N LYS A 92 1.22 -13.72 -4.28
CA LYS A 92 0.19 -14.58 -4.90
C LYS A 92 0.13 -15.98 -4.23
N VAL A 93 0.61 -16.14 -3.01
CA VAL A 93 0.97 -17.43 -2.41
C VAL A 93 -0.25 -18.27 -2.06
N ILE A 94 -1.42 -17.66 -1.81
CA ILE A 94 -2.68 -18.39 -1.67
C ILE A 94 -2.96 -19.21 -2.94
N ASN A 95 -2.75 -18.62 -4.12
CA ASN A 95 -2.90 -19.35 -5.39
C ASN A 95 -1.86 -20.46 -5.54
N ARG A 96 -0.62 -20.31 -5.05
CA ARG A 96 0.40 -21.38 -5.14
C ARG A 96 0.11 -22.56 -4.23
N ARG A 97 -0.35 -22.35 -2.99
CA ARG A 97 -0.74 -23.44 -2.10
C ARG A 97 -1.99 -24.15 -2.58
N CYS A 98 -3.01 -23.41 -3.04
CA CYS A 98 -4.21 -23.99 -3.64
C CYS A 98 -3.92 -24.73 -4.96
N THR A 99 -3.05 -24.20 -5.84
CA THR A 99 -2.66 -24.90 -7.07
C THR A 99 -1.76 -26.11 -6.81
N LEU A 100 -0.89 -26.08 -5.80
CA LEU A 100 -0.11 -27.24 -5.39
C LEU A 100 -1.00 -28.34 -4.80
N LEU A 101 -1.94 -27.99 -3.92
CA LEU A 101 -2.94 -28.92 -3.41
C LEU A 101 -3.81 -29.48 -4.54
N GLY A 102 -4.30 -28.61 -5.43
CA GLY A 102 -5.04 -29.01 -6.63
C GLY A 102 -4.26 -30.04 -7.46
N LYS A 103 -3.00 -29.76 -7.81
CA LYS A 103 -2.14 -30.70 -8.57
C LYS A 103 -1.85 -32.02 -7.84
N LEU A 104 -1.90 -32.04 -6.51
CA LEU A 104 -1.74 -33.28 -5.72
C LEU A 104 -3.02 -34.12 -5.71
N PHE A 105 -4.19 -33.47 -5.68
CA PHE A 105 -5.49 -34.16 -5.72
C PHE A 105 -5.94 -34.54 -7.14
N ASP A 106 -5.45 -33.85 -8.17
CA ASP A 106 -5.77 -34.08 -9.59
C ASP A 106 -4.97 -35.23 -10.24
N LYS A 107 -4.07 -35.87 -9.47
CA LYS A 107 -3.21 -36.98 -9.91
C LYS A 107 -3.77 -38.36 -9.55
N LYS A 108 -5.09 -38.52 -9.46
CA LYS A 108 -5.73 -39.80 -9.11
C LYS A 108 -6.41 -40.44 -10.31
#